data_AF-A0A7J6SW01-F1
#
_entry.id   AF-A0A7J6SW01-F1
#
_cell.length_a   1.000
_cell.length_b   1.000
_cell.length_c   1.000
_cell.angle_alpha   90.00
_cell.angle_beta   90.00
_cell.angle_gamma   90.00
#
_symmetry.space_group_name_H-M   'P 1'
#
loop_
_entity.id
_entity.type
_entity.pdbx_description
1 polymer ?
#
loop_
_entity_poly.entity_id
_entity_poly.type
_entity_poly.pdbx_seq_one_letter_code
_entity_poly.pdbx_strand_id
1 'polypeptide(L)'
;MLPSPASMTPQALSVIVAHTCKWGIGKDGQLPWKSLPEDMKRFKTITMGEAGGAGAKNVCIMGRKTWESIPERFRPLRDRINVVISSTTSSADYPQGVRISSSL
;
A
#
# COMPACT_ATOMS: atom_id res chain seq x y z
N MET A 1 9.81 14.24 19.89
CA MET A 1 9.82 13.10 20.83
C MET A 1 8.96 12.00 20.25
N LEU A 2 9.53 10.85 19.93
CA LEU A 2 8.75 9.67 19.56
C LEU A 2 8.16 9.07 20.84
N PRO A 3 6.90 8.59 20.82
CA PRO A 3 6.30 7.96 22.00
C PRO A 3 7.11 6.75 22.46
N SER A 4 7.11 6.50 23.77
CA SER A 4 7.79 5.36 24.40
C SER A 4 7.25 4.03 23.83
N PRO A 5 8.10 3.02 23.56
CA PRO A 5 7.68 1.74 22.99
C PRO A 5 6.64 0.99 23.86
N ALA A 6 6.54 1.32 25.15
CA ALA A 6 5.55 0.74 26.07
C ALA A 6 4.11 1.25 25.86
N SER A 7 3.90 2.28 25.03
CA SER A 7 2.57 2.84 24.72
C SER A 7 2.12 2.57 23.28
N MET A 8 2.85 1.75 22.52
CA MET A 8 2.43 1.32 21.19
C MET A 8 1.44 0.17 21.32
N THR A 9 0.14 0.47 21.31
CA THR A 9 -0.86 -0.55 21.01
C THR A 9 -0.48 -1.22 19.70
N PRO A 10 -0.43 -2.57 19.62
CA PRO A 10 -0.18 -3.25 18.36
C PRO A 10 -1.19 -2.80 17.33
N GLN A 11 -0.75 -2.07 16.31
CA GLN A 11 -1.60 -1.69 15.20
C GLN A 11 -1.90 -2.96 14.41
N ALA A 12 -3.19 -3.31 14.29
CA ALA A 12 -3.59 -4.51 13.56
C ALA A 12 -3.18 -4.41 12.09
N LEU A 13 -2.48 -5.42 11.58
CA LEU A 13 -2.15 -5.54 10.16
C LEU A 13 -3.31 -6.22 9.42
N SER A 14 -3.82 -5.56 8.39
CA SER A 14 -4.87 -6.11 7.51
C SER A 14 -4.32 -6.39 6.11
N VAL A 15 -4.79 -7.46 5.49
CA VAL A 15 -4.48 -7.80 4.09
C VAL A 15 -5.70 -7.49 3.23
N ILE A 16 -5.50 -6.72 2.17
CA ILE A 16 -6.55 -6.37 1.19
C ILE A 16 -6.15 -6.99 -0.14
N VAL A 17 -6.99 -7.87 -0.68
CA VAL A 17 -6.71 -8.61 -1.91
C VAL A 17 -7.99 -8.83 -2.70
N ALA A 18 -7.92 -8.61 -4.01
CA ALA A 18 -8.86 -9.17 -4.98
C ALA A 18 -8.22 -10.41 -5.59
N HIS A 19 -8.98 -11.48 -5.79
CA HIS A 19 -8.48 -12.73 -6.34
C HIS A 19 -9.51 -13.42 -7.24
N THR A 20 -9.04 -14.26 -8.16
CA THR A 20 -9.91 -15.13 -8.95
C THR A 20 -10.45 -16.29 -8.11
N CYS A 21 -11.42 -17.05 -8.64
CA CYS A 21 -11.92 -18.28 -8.00
C CYS A 21 -10.83 -19.34 -7.75
N LYS A 22 -9.66 -19.22 -8.40
CA LYS A 22 -8.50 -20.09 -8.22
C LYS A 22 -7.35 -19.39 -7.47
N TRP A 23 -7.66 -18.36 -6.68
CA TRP A 23 -6.71 -17.59 -5.87
C TRP A 23 -5.61 -16.84 -6.66
N GLY A 24 -5.80 -16.63 -7.96
CA GLY A 24 -4.89 -15.83 -8.76
C GLY A 24 -5.07 -14.33 -8.50
N ILE A 25 -3.97 -13.61 -8.27
CA ILE A 25 -3.97 -12.16 -7.94
C ILE A 25 -3.25 -11.29 -8.99
N GLY A 26 -2.47 -11.92 -9.87
CA GLY A 26 -1.63 -11.22 -10.83
C GLY A 26 -1.10 -12.16 -11.91
N LYS A 27 -0.83 -11.61 -13.09
CA LYS A 27 -0.18 -12.29 -14.20
C LYS A 27 0.71 -11.28 -14.93
N ASP A 28 1.97 -11.64 -15.19
CA ASP A 28 2.93 -10.80 -15.92
C ASP A 28 3.07 -9.37 -15.34
N GLY A 29 3.06 -9.27 -14.00
CA GLY A 29 3.17 -7.99 -13.31
C GLY A 29 1.91 -7.11 -13.38
N GLN A 30 0.79 -7.62 -13.85
CA GLN A 30 -0.48 -6.90 -13.99
C GLN A 30 -1.61 -7.64 -13.28
N LEU A 31 -2.74 -6.95 -13.08
CA LEU A 31 -3.98 -7.59 -12.65
C LEU A 31 -4.47 -8.54 -13.75
N PRO A 32 -5.00 -9.74 -13.40
CA PRO A 32 -5.38 -10.74 -14.39
C PRO A 32 -6.74 -10.43 -15.06
N TRP A 33 -7.42 -9.37 -14.62
CA TRP A 33 -8.67 -8.86 -15.18
C TRP A 33 -8.48 -7.46 -15.77
N LYS A 34 -9.41 -7.05 -16.65
CA LYS A 34 -9.52 -5.66 -17.10
C LYS A 34 -9.93 -4.76 -15.94
N SER A 35 -9.71 -3.45 -16.07
CA SER A 35 -10.02 -2.47 -15.02
C SER A 35 -11.42 -2.70 -14.42
N LEU A 36 -11.46 -2.86 -13.09
CA LEU A 36 -12.67 -2.99 -12.28
C LEU A 36 -12.82 -1.74 -11.40
N PRO A 37 -13.52 -0.68 -11.88
CA PRO A 37 -13.54 0.61 -11.19
C PRO A 37 -14.13 0.55 -9.77
N GLU A 38 -15.14 -0.29 -9.56
CA GLU A 38 -15.78 -0.42 -8.24
C GLU A 38 -14.86 -1.10 -7.21
N ASP A 39 -14.07 -2.09 -7.64
CA ASP A 39 -13.05 -2.70 -6.79
C ASP A 39 -11.95 -1.69 -6.42
N MET A 40 -11.50 -0.87 -7.37
CA MET A 40 -10.53 0.20 -7.11
C MET A 40 -11.08 1.27 -6.16
N LYS A 41 -12.37 1.62 -6.28
CA LYS A 41 -13.05 2.53 -5.36
C LYS A 41 -13.12 1.93 -3.96
N ARG A 42 -13.49 0.65 -3.84
CA ARG A 42 -13.51 -0.07 -2.56
C ARG A 42 -12.13 -0.14 -1.92
N PHE A 43 -11.10 -0.50 -2.69
CA PHE A 43 -9.71 -0.48 -2.23
C PHE A 43 -9.31 0.90 -1.71
N LYS A 44 -9.63 1.97 -2.44
CA LYS A 44 -9.36 3.34 -2.01
C LYS A 44 -10.07 3.67 -0.69
N THR A 45 -11.36 3.39 -0.56
CA THR A 45 -12.13 3.66 0.66
C THR A 45 -11.55 2.93 1.86
N ILE A 46 -11.29 1.63 1.74
CA ILE A 46 -10.74 0.82 2.85
C ILE A 46 -9.34 1.30 3.23
N THR A 47 -8.46 1.52 2.23
CA THR A 47 -7.07 1.89 2.50
C THR A 47 -6.86 3.32 2.96
N MET A 48 -7.74 4.26 2.59
CA MET A 48 -7.71 5.62 3.16
C MET A 48 -8.23 5.63 4.61
N GLY A 49 -9.09 4.68 4.96
CA GLY A 49 -9.74 4.59 6.27
C GLY A 49 -10.87 5.60 6.44
N GLU A 50 -11.58 5.53 7.57
CA GLU A 50 -12.61 6.51 7.97
C GLU A 50 -11.96 7.79 8.52
N ALA A 51 -11.21 8.52 7.69
CA ALA A 51 -10.68 9.83 8.08
C ALA A 51 -11.63 10.96 7.64
N GLY A 52 -12.85 10.92 8.19
CA GLY A 52 -13.71 12.10 8.34
C GLY A 52 -13.39 12.92 9.61
N GLY A 53 -12.29 12.60 10.30
CA GLY A 53 -11.84 13.26 11.54
C GLY A 53 -10.32 13.35 11.60
N ALA A 54 -9.82 14.47 12.13
CA ALA A 54 -8.46 14.96 11.99
C ALA A 54 -7.34 14.01 12.49
N GLY A 55 -6.38 13.72 11.60
CA GLY A 55 -4.96 13.62 11.98
C GLY A 55 -4.15 12.43 11.44
N ALA A 56 -4.72 11.22 11.42
CA ALA A 56 -3.94 10.01 11.11
C ALA A 56 -4.20 9.48 9.69
N LYS A 57 -3.13 9.08 9.00
CA LYS A 57 -3.18 8.41 7.69
C LYS A 57 -2.87 6.92 7.85
N ASN A 58 -3.62 6.08 7.16
CA ASN A 58 -3.32 4.66 7.04
C ASN A 58 -2.00 4.41 6.29
N VAL A 59 -1.36 3.29 6.61
CA VAL A 59 -0.13 2.83 5.97
C VAL A 59 -0.47 1.76 4.93
N CYS A 60 -0.02 1.97 3.69
CA CYS A 60 -0.08 0.99 2.61
C CYS A 60 1.30 0.39 2.41
N ILE A 61 1.46 -0.86 2.82
CA ILE A 61 2.68 -1.64 2.66
C ILE A 61 2.54 -2.53 1.42
N MET A 62 3.52 -2.52 0.53
CA MET A 62 3.52 -3.33 -0.69
C MET A 62 4.93 -3.77 -1.09
N GLY A 63 5.04 -4.84 -1.87
CA GLY A 63 6.32 -5.24 -2.44
C GLY A 63 6.73 -4.37 -3.63
N ARG A 64 8.03 -4.33 -3.94
CA ARG A 64 8.59 -3.58 -5.08
C ARG A 64 7.88 -3.83 -6.43
N LYS A 65 7.58 -5.10 -6.76
CA LYS A 65 6.85 -5.44 -8.00
C LYS A 65 5.40 -4.94 -8.02
N THR A 66 4.74 -4.86 -6.86
CA THR A 66 3.40 -4.27 -6.74
C THR A 66 3.46 -2.75 -6.92
N TRP A 67 4.50 -2.09 -6.41
CA TRP A 67 4.72 -0.67 -6.67
C TRP A 67 4.96 -0.37 -8.17
N GLU A 68 5.72 -1.24 -8.84
CA GLU A 68 6.01 -1.14 -10.28
C GLU A 68 4.77 -1.39 -11.15
N SER A 69 3.82 -2.21 -10.70
CA SER A 69 2.58 -2.48 -11.45
C SER A 69 1.55 -1.36 -11.40
N ILE A 70 1.66 -0.44 -10.43
CA ILE A 70 0.76 0.71 -10.31
C ILE A 70 1.12 1.76 -11.36
N PRO A 71 0.18 2.22 -12.21
CA PRO A 71 0.45 3.27 -13.19
C PRO A 71 1.03 4.53 -12.54
N GLU A 72 2.02 5.15 -13.18
CA GLU A 72 2.81 6.24 -12.60
C GLU A 72 1.97 7.40 -12.06
N ARG A 73 0.89 7.75 -12.76
CA ARG A 73 -0.07 8.81 -12.36
C ARG A 73 -0.79 8.55 -11.02
N PHE A 74 -0.80 7.31 -10.55
CA PHE A 74 -1.48 6.89 -9.31
C PHE A 74 -0.52 6.57 -8.16
N ARG A 75 0.79 6.53 -8.41
CA ARG A 75 1.83 6.34 -7.37
C ARG A 75 2.51 7.69 -7.05
N PRO A 76 2.78 8.01 -5.77
CA PRO A 76 2.34 7.29 -4.57
C PRO A 76 0.82 7.35 -4.39
N LEU A 77 0.27 6.37 -3.66
CA LEU A 77 -1.14 6.34 -3.32
C LEU A 77 -1.47 7.56 -2.44
N ARG A 78 -2.22 8.53 -3.00
CA ARG A 78 -2.58 9.78 -2.30
C ARG A 78 -3.26 9.51 -0.96
N ASP A 79 -3.00 10.39 -0.01
CA ASP A 79 -3.54 10.39 1.36
C ASP A 79 -3.23 9.15 2.21
N ARG A 80 -2.23 8.38 1.80
CA ARG A 80 -1.74 7.19 2.52
C ARG A 80 -0.23 7.28 2.70
N ILE A 81 0.27 6.71 3.79
CA ILE A 81 1.72 6.51 3.96
C ILE A 81 2.10 5.30 3.11
N ASN A 82 2.95 5.49 2.11
CA ASN A 82 3.35 4.41 1.21
C ASN A 82 4.67 3.80 1.72
N VAL A 83 4.68 2.47 1.92
CA VAL A 83 5.86 1.70 2.31
C VAL A 83 6.12 0.63 1.25
N VAL A 84 7.33 0.61 0.68
CA VAL A 84 7.74 -0.39 -0.30
C VAL A 84 8.78 -1.31 0.33
N ILE A 85 8.50 -2.61 0.29
CA ILE A 85 9.41 -3.66 0.76
C ILE A 85 10.30 -4.09 -0.40
N SER A 86 11.61 -3.94 -0.24
CA SER A 86 12.61 -4.23 -1.26
C SER A 86 14.00 -4.41 -0.66
N SER A 87 14.74 -5.42 -1.10
CA SER A 87 16.16 -5.62 -0.77
C SER A 87 17.11 -5.05 -1.82
N THR A 88 16.59 -4.60 -2.98
CA THR A 88 17.40 -4.23 -4.16
C THR A 88 17.32 -2.75 -4.52
N THR A 89 16.46 -1.98 -3.84
CA THR A 89 16.24 -0.55 -4.14
C THR A 89 16.43 0.27 -2.87
N SER A 90 16.74 1.54 -3.03
CA SER A 90 16.95 2.50 -1.96
C SER A 90 15.93 3.64 -2.00
N SER A 91 15.89 4.49 -0.97
CA SER A 91 15.01 5.66 -0.95
C SER A 91 15.24 6.64 -2.11
N ALA A 92 16.41 6.61 -2.77
CA ALA A 92 16.70 7.46 -3.93
C ALA A 92 15.90 7.06 -5.18
N ASP A 93 15.40 5.83 -5.24
CA ASP A 93 14.66 5.28 -6.39
C ASP A 93 13.16 5.65 -6.37
N TYR A 94 12.68 6.35 -5.33
CA TYR A 94 11.27 6.61 -5.10
C TYR A 94 10.98 8.10 -4.87
N PRO A 95 9.75 8.57 -5.19
CA PRO A 95 9.33 9.93 -4.87
C PRO A 95 9.44 10.25 -3.37
N GLN A 96 9.63 11.52 -3.06
CA GLN A 96 9.69 11.99 -1.67
C GLN A 96 8.45 11.55 -0.87
N GLY A 97 8.69 11.05 0.34
CA GLY A 97 7.63 10.60 1.26
C GLY A 97 7.27 9.12 1.18
N VAL A 98 7.80 8.39 0.19
CA VAL A 98 7.75 6.92 0.18
C VAL A 98 8.82 6.37 1.13
N ARG A 99 8.44 5.40 1.98
CA ARG A 99 9.36 4.73 2.90
C ARG A 99 9.78 3.38 2.33
N ILE A 100 11.04 3.01 2.51
CA ILE A 100 11.57 1.72 2.05
C ILE A 100 11.97 0.89 3.26
N SER A 101 11.67 -0.40 3.22
CA SER A 101 12.13 -1.38 4.21
C SER A 101 12.65 -2.63 3.50
N SER A 102 13.65 -3.28 4.08
CA SER A 102 14.20 -4.55 3.56
C SER A 102 13.36 -5.77 3.96
N SER A 103 12.47 -5.64 4.95
CA SER A 103 11.58 -6.70 5.43
C SER A 103 10.23 -6.15 5.90
N LEU A 104 9.21 -7.03 5.98
CA LEU A 104 7.93 -6.75 6.63
C LEU A 104 8.09 -6.77 8.15
#